data_AF-A0A3B9A5P0-F1
#
_entry.id   AF-A0A3B9A5P0-F1
#
_cell.length_a   1.000
_cell.length_b   1.000
_cell.length_c   1.000
_cell.angle_alpha   90.00
_cell.angle_beta   90.00
_cell.angle_gamma   90.00
#
_symmetry.space_group_name_H-M   'P 1'
#
loop_
_entity.id
_entity.type
_entity.pdbx_description
1 polymer ?
#
loop_
_entity_poly.entity_id
_entity_poly.type
_entity_poly.pdbx_seq_one_letter_code
_entity_poly.pdbx_strand_id
1 'polypeptide(L)'
;MKRLALLGMILLLAGGLFTAALPAPAPVLAEPGTPEAPKRLTTLTINFERHEWWLVRWKDNEITCRFLVEHEGLPIADEIRVWCGATLYNEWLATKPCALSSPEQTLQSCPGLYLYHFTSYPATKEVKVELPLPSVWVSVTGCTPQPPGNRCESLPNLLLTGEEPLPNETIISIQGTLNGNPFVCNGDACAIPLQPTGQGGVTVEFWADSSFGDASPKFSALVRVIPQGDFMSPDGNSTDQPLYYVDVLSSQWRGGALASCSDIWGSFPPVGGPAPWLTTPQDPQELYSAVSLYYLAGMLIANGEVDASECRDGGLSTPLTASECGVRAAYDQVVAWQNRFDEEIWNVAQDTGVPAQLLKNIFSRESQFWPGIYQNYKEAGLGQLTEKGADTILLWNPGFFEQFCPLVLHQSRCNLGFVNIKEEERALLRGALVGKVNAACADCPAGIDLSQAHFSIRVFAEGMIGNCEQVGRVLNNLTGKTAGSVATYEDLWRFTLVNYNAGPGCLSTAVRKALSLGQPLTWQNVSAQLEPACQGAIKYVNDISGKLSGVQPTPTSWVYPGQPPPQATVVTLPPGVTPVRQPTLPPGATPQPGETQPPGYPPPQPQPTSGEGYPYPVQPTPTFYNPYP
;
A
#
# COMPACT_ATOMS: atom_id res chain seq x y z
N MET A 1 85.72 -36.39 -38.67
CA MET A 1 85.35 -35.60 -37.47
C MET A 1 85.73 -34.12 -37.61
N LYS A 2 85.28 -33.43 -38.66
CA LYS A 2 85.47 -31.96 -38.83
C LYS A 2 84.21 -31.25 -39.37
N ARG A 3 83.08 -31.95 -39.51
CA ARG A 3 81.78 -31.38 -39.94
C ARG A 3 80.69 -31.38 -38.86
N LEU A 4 80.90 -32.04 -37.72
CA LEU A 4 79.99 -31.93 -36.56
C LEU A 4 80.33 -30.75 -35.61
N ALA A 5 81.58 -30.26 -35.63
CA ALA A 5 81.99 -29.15 -34.77
C ALA A 5 81.50 -27.77 -35.27
N LEU A 6 81.14 -27.64 -36.56
CA LEU A 6 80.68 -26.37 -37.13
C LEU A 6 79.16 -26.14 -36.98
N LEU A 7 78.36 -27.22 -36.85
CA LEU A 7 76.92 -27.10 -36.60
C LEU A 7 76.60 -26.77 -35.12
N GLY A 8 77.43 -27.22 -34.18
CA GLY A 8 77.28 -26.92 -32.76
C GLY A 8 77.54 -25.45 -32.40
N MET A 9 78.33 -24.74 -33.20
CA MET A 9 78.68 -23.34 -32.93
C MET A 9 77.64 -22.34 -33.48
N ILE A 10 76.84 -22.73 -34.48
CA ILE A 10 75.75 -21.90 -35.01
C ILE A 10 74.49 -22.00 -34.13
N LEU A 11 74.24 -23.16 -33.50
CA LEU A 11 73.11 -23.35 -32.58
C LEU A 11 73.30 -22.67 -31.20
N LEU A 12 74.55 -22.41 -30.79
CA LEU A 12 74.85 -21.67 -29.55
C LEU A 12 74.87 -20.14 -29.72
N LEU A 13 74.98 -19.63 -30.96
CA LEU A 13 74.90 -18.19 -31.27
C LEU A 13 73.48 -17.72 -31.60
N ALA A 14 72.54 -18.63 -31.91
CA ALA A 14 71.12 -18.32 -32.09
C ALA A 14 70.29 -18.38 -30.80
N GLY A 15 70.82 -18.98 -29.71
CA GLY A 15 70.15 -19.11 -28.42
C GLY A 15 70.36 -17.94 -27.44
N GLY A 16 71.14 -16.93 -27.81
CA GLY A 16 71.57 -15.84 -26.92
C GLY A 16 70.90 -14.49 -27.14
N LEU A 17 69.80 -14.40 -27.90
CA LEU A 17 69.17 -13.12 -28.27
C LEU A 17 67.65 -13.03 -27.98
N PHE A 18 67.10 -13.91 -27.13
CA PHE A 18 65.67 -13.90 -26.76
C PHE A 18 65.38 -13.70 -25.26
N THR A 19 66.24 -12.96 -24.54
CA THR A 19 65.96 -12.54 -23.15
C THR A 19 66.25 -11.05 -22.96
N ALA A 20 65.56 -10.18 -23.71
CA ALA A 20 65.48 -8.75 -23.40
C ALA A 20 64.32 -8.07 -24.18
N ALA A 21 63.08 -8.42 -23.87
CA ALA A 21 61.91 -7.59 -24.23
C ALA A 21 60.71 -7.96 -23.35
N LEU A 22 60.81 -7.71 -22.04
CA LEU A 22 59.61 -7.48 -21.25
C LEU A 22 59.23 -6.00 -21.48
N PRO A 23 57.99 -5.68 -21.88
CA PRO A 23 57.56 -4.30 -21.91
C PRO A 23 57.64 -3.74 -20.49
N ALA A 24 58.33 -2.61 -20.32
CA ALA A 24 58.26 -1.85 -19.09
C ALA A 24 56.78 -1.55 -18.82
N PRO A 25 56.27 -1.77 -17.59
CA PRO A 25 54.91 -1.36 -17.26
C PRO A 25 54.80 0.14 -17.54
N ALA A 26 53.83 0.53 -18.37
CA ALA A 26 53.49 1.92 -18.55
C ALA A 26 53.27 2.54 -17.16
N PRO A 27 53.73 3.78 -16.90
CA PRO A 27 53.42 4.45 -15.66
C PRO A 27 51.89 4.57 -15.57
N VAL A 28 51.30 3.78 -14.68
CA VAL A 28 49.90 3.93 -14.30
C VAL A 28 49.85 5.23 -13.51
N LEU A 29 49.40 6.29 -14.16
CA LEU A 29 48.96 7.49 -13.44
C LEU A 29 47.79 7.05 -12.57
N ALA A 30 48.00 7.04 -11.25
CA ALA A 30 46.90 6.95 -10.31
C ALA A 30 45.99 8.14 -10.60
N GLU A 31 44.78 7.88 -11.10
CA GLU A 31 43.70 8.84 -10.96
C GLU A 31 43.60 9.16 -9.46
N PRO A 32 43.65 10.45 -9.06
CA PRO A 32 43.25 10.79 -7.71
C PRO A 32 41.80 10.37 -7.59
N GLY A 33 41.57 9.22 -6.97
CA GLY A 33 40.22 8.75 -6.67
C GLY A 33 39.51 9.89 -5.97
N THR A 34 38.39 10.34 -6.54
CA THR A 34 37.45 11.17 -5.81
C THR A 34 37.22 10.48 -4.46
N PRO A 35 37.56 11.10 -3.32
CA PRO A 35 37.37 10.47 -2.03
C PRO A 35 35.91 10.01 -1.95
N GLU A 36 35.72 8.71 -1.71
CA GLU A 36 34.39 8.14 -1.52
C GLU A 36 33.73 8.93 -0.37
N ALA A 37 32.52 9.45 -0.61
CA ALA A 37 31.83 10.27 0.38
C ALA A 37 31.80 9.52 1.72
N PRO A 38 32.09 10.20 2.85
CA PRO A 38 32.15 9.54 4.15
C PRO A 38 30.80 8.90 4.46
N LYS A 39 30.76 7.57 4.53
CA LYS A 39 29.55 6.83 4.91
C LYS A 39 29.38 6.89 6.41
N ARG A 40 28.20 7.33 6.89
CA ARG A 40 27.87 7.34 8.31
C ARG A 40 27.66 5.92 8.83
N LEU A 41 28.74 5.26 9.24
CA LEU A 41 28.70 3.90 9.77
C LEU A 41 29.03 3.92 11.26
N THR A 42 28.22 3.23 12.06
CA THR A 42 28.61 2.86 13.42
C THR A 42 28.57 1.34 13.58
N THR A 43 29.39 0.83 14.48
CA THR A 43 29.42 -0.59 14.81
C THR A 43 28.64 -0.79 16.10
N LEU A 44 27.49 -1.46 16.00
CA LEU A 44 26.74 -1.92 17.16
C LEU A 44 27.24 -3.30 17.57
N THR A 45 27.61 -3.45 18.83
CA THR A 45 27.87 -4.76 19.43
C THR A 45 26.56 -5.30 19.98
N ILE A 46 25.98 -6.28 19.28
CA ILE A 46 24.78 -6.97 19.73
C ILE A 46 25.20 -8.18 20.56
N ASN A 47 24.74 -8.22 21.80
CA ASN A 47 24.84 -9.40 22.65
C ASN A 47 23.64 -10.30 22.37
N PHE A 48 23.88 -11.58 22.13
CA PHE A 48 22.82 -12.57 21.94
C PHE A 48 23.24 -13.90 22.55
N GLU A 49 22.27 -14.78 22.79
CA GLU A 49 22.55 -16.15 23.18
C GLU A 49 22.68 -17.01 21.94
N ARG A 50 23.80 -17.71 21.83
CA ARG A 50 24.02 -18.69 20.78
C ARG A 50 23.73 -20.07 21.35
N HIS A 51 22.85 -20.81 20.70
CA HIS A 51 22.44 -22.14 21.15
C HIS A 51 23.17 -23.20 20.32
N GLU A 52 23.84 -24.13 21.00
CA GLU A 52 24.45 -25.29 20.38
C GLU A 52 23.48 -26.47 20.38
N TRP A 53 23.20 -26.96 19.18
CA TRP A 53 22.35 -28.11 18.93
C TRP A 53 23.14 -29.23 18.30
N TRP A 54 22.81 -30.43 18.70
CA TRP A 54 23.37 -31.66 18.17
C TRP A 54 22.30 -32.42 17.43
N LEU A 55 22.65 -32.92 16.26
CA LEU A 55 21.87 -33.92 15.55
C LEU A 55 22.42 -35.30 15.92
N VAL A 56 21.62 -36.06 16.67
CA VAL A 56 22.07 -37.29 17.32
C VAL A 56 21.31 -38.49 16.79
N ARG A 57 22.03 -39.59 16.55
CA ARG A 57 21.45 -40.85 16.10
C ARG A 57 20.82 -41.62 17.25
N TRP A 58 19.56 -42.04 17.09
CA TRP A 58 18.83 -42.82 18.11
C TRP A 58 19.51 -44.15 18.47
N LYS A 59 20.07 -44.82 17.45
CA LYS A 59 20.59 -46.18 17.55
C LYS A 59 21.74 -46.33 18.57
N ASP A 60 22.61 -45.34 18.67
CA ASP A 60 23.89 -45.43 19.39
C ASP A 60 24.28 -44.12 20.11
N ASN A 61 23.42 -43.10 20.06
CA ASN A 61 23.70 -41.74 20.53
C ASN A 61 24.94 -41.10 19.88
N GLU A 62 25.28 -41.52 18.65
CA GLU A 62 26.32 -40.86 17.87
C GLU A 62 25.89 -39.43 17.53
N ILE A 63 26.73 -38.45 17.88
CA ILE A 63 26.54 -37.05 17.47
C ILE A 63 27.00 -36.92 16.03
N THR A 64 26.06 -36.92 15.09
CA THR A 64 26.32 -36.89 13.66
C THR A 64 26.66 -35.49 13.15
N CYS A 65 26.15 -34.45 13.80
CA CYS A 65 26.42 -33.05 13.45
C CYS A 65 26.24 -32.16 14.68
N ARG A 66 27.08 -31.13 14.80
CA ARG A 66 26.95 -30.06 15.79
C ARG A 66 26.82 -28.76 15.04
N PHE A 67 25.89 -27.92 15.47
CA PHE A 67 25.64 -26.66 14.82
C PHE A 67 25.08 -25.63 15.78
N LEU A 68 25.15 -24.38 15.34
CA LEU A 68 24.85 -23.21 16.16
C LEU A 68 23.69 -22.46 15.53
N VAL A 69 22.70 -22.09 16.36
CA VAL A 69 21.58 -21.24 15.96
C VAL A 69 21.59 -19.97 16.79
N GLU A 70 21.23 -18.86 16.16
CA GLU A 70 21.24 -17.51 16.75
C GLU A 70 19.83 -17.04 17.15
N HIS A 71 18.90 -17.98 17.37
CA HIS A 71 17.53 -17.72 17.82
C HIS A 71 17.08 -18.74 18.88
N GLU A 72 16.11 -18.34 19.72
CA GLU A 72 15.48 -19.25 20.68
C GLU A 72 14.53 -20.23 19.99
N GLY A 73 14.34 -21.41 20.61
CA GLY A 73 13.45 -22.44 20.11
C GLY A 73 14.15 -23.55 19.32
N LEU A 74 13.36 -24.38 18.65
CA LEU A 74 13.89 -25.50 17.86
C LEU A 74 14.54 -24.99 16.56
N PRO A 75 15.69 -25.55 16.15
CA PRO A 75 16.28 -25.29 14.85
C PRO A 75 15.29 -25.50 13.70
N ILE A 76 15.34 -24.63 12.70
CA ILE A 76 14.51 -24.78 11.50
C ILE A 76 15.18 -25.71 10.48
N ALA A 77 14.36 -26.30 9.59
CA ALA A 77 14.80 -27.25 8.57
C ALA A 77 15.98 -26.74 7.72
N ASP A 78 15.97 -25.46 7.35
CA ASP A 78 17.04 -24.86 6.55
C ASP A 78 18.37 -24.77 7.29
N GLU A 79 18.37 -24.52 8.61
CA GLU A 79 19.60 -24.46 9.41
C GLU A 79 20.26 -25.84 9.50
N ILE A 80 19.48 -26.89 9.73
CA ILE A 80 19.98 -28.28 9.76
C ILE A 80 20.59 -28.63 8.40
N ARG A 81 19.94 -28.23 7.30
CA ARG A 81 20.44 -28.45 5.94
C ARG A 81 21.75 -27.71 5.67
N VAL A 82 21.85 -26.44 6.09
CA VAL A 82 23.04 -25.60 5.88
C VAL A 82 24.23 -26.13 6.68
N TRP A 83 24.04 -26.48 7.95
CA TRP A 83 25.13 -26.89 8.83
C TRP A 83 25.51 -28.37 8.68
N CYS A 84 24.52 -29.26 8.55
CA CYS A 84 24.74 -30.71 8.55
C CYS A 84 24.74 -31.33 7.14
N GLY A 85 24.40 -30.53 6.12
CA GLY A 85 24.33 -30.96 4.73
C GLY A 85 23.04 -31.72 4.38
N ALA A 86 22.80 -31.86 3.08
CA ALA A 86 21.56 -32.44 2.54
C ALA A 86 21.31 -33.90 2.97
N THR A 87 22.35 -34.70 3.16
CA THR A 87 22.22 -36.13 3.52
C THR A 87 21.61 -36.30 4.92
N LEU A 88 22.22 -35.66 5.93
CA LEU A 88 21.73 -35.73 7.31
C LEU A 88 20.40 -35.00 7.47
N TYR A 89 20.19 -33.91 6.72
CA TYR A 89 18.90 -33.22 6.66
C TYR A 89 17.77 -34.15 6.17
N ASN A 90 17.98 -34.86 5.05
CA ASN A 90 16.97 -35.78 4.53
C ASN A 90 16.73 -36.97 5.47
N GLU A 91 17.77 -37.46 6.14
CA GLU A 91 17.65 -38.51 7.15
C GLU A 91 16.84 -38.05 8.38
N TRP A 92 17.11 -36.85 8.87
CA TRP A 92 16.35 -36.23 9.96
C TRP A 92 14.88 -35.99 9.55
N LEU A 93 14.64 -35.44 8.35
CA LEU A 93 13.29 -35.20 7.83
C LEU A 93 12.48 -36.50 7.67
N ALA A 94 13.15 -37.60 7.32
CA ALA A 94 12.55 -38.93 7.21
C ALA A 94 12.40 -39.66 8.56
N THR A 95 12.87 -39.08 9.68
CA THR A 95 12.81 -39.71 10.99
C THR A 95 11.37 -39.78 11.48
N LYS A 96 10.93 -40.99 11.87
CA LYS A 96 9.60 -41.21 12.43
C LYS A 96 9.63 -41.05 13.97
N PRO A 97 8.53 -40.64 14.62
CA PRO A 97 8.46 -40.57 16.07
C PRO A 97 8.84 -41.91 16.73
N CYS A 98 9.76 -41.87 17.70
CA CYS A 98 10.17 -43.03 18.50
C CYS A 98 9.14 -43.24 19.62
N ALA A 99 8.31 -44.29 19.52
CA ALA A 99 7.22 -44.57 20.47
C ALA A 99 7.67 -45.58 21.54
N LEU A 100 8.26 -45.08 22.63
CA LEU A 100 8.81 -45.88 23.74
C LEU A 100 7.75 -46.60 24.61
N SER A 101 6.49 -46.60 24.19
CA SER A 101 5.36 -47.23 24.91
C SER A 101 5.12 -48.70 24.54
N SER A 102 5.91 -49.26 23.62
CA SER A 102 5.87 -50.67 23.21
C SER A 102 6.97 -51.47 23.93
N PRO A 103 6.66 -52.63 24.55
CA PRO A 103 7.66 -53.51 25.18
C PRO A 103 8.75 -54.05 24.22
N GLU A 104 8.57 -53.91 22.91
CA GLU A 104 9.47 -54.42 21.87
C GLU A 104 10.43 -53.35 21.29
N GLN A 105 10.21 -52.06 21.59
CA GLN A 105 11.10 -50.98 21.15
C GLN A 105 11.99 -50.49 22.29
N THR A 106 13.29 -50.74 22.18
CA THR A 106 14.31 -50.10 23.02
C THR A 106 14.80 -48.80 22.35
N LEU A 107 15.34 -47.86 23.12
CA LEU A 107 15.84 -46.58 22.59
C LEU A 107 16.83 -46.76 21.42
N GLN A 108 17.65 -47.82 21.49
CA GLN A 108 18.66 -48.21 20.49
C GLN A 108 18.05 -48.83 19.22
N SER A 109 16.77 -49.18 19.23
CA SER A 109 16.05 -49.74 18.07
C SER A 109 15.30 -48.67 17.26
N CYS A 110 15.27 -47.41 17.72
CA CYS A 110 14.62 -46.34 17.00
C CYS A 110 15.46 -45.88 15.79
N PRO A 111 14.88 -45.85 14.58
CA PRO A 111 15.57 -45.36 13.40
C PRO A 111 15.58 -43.82 13.35
N GLY A 112 16.62 -43.24 12.77
CA GLY A 112 16.72 -41.81 12.46
C GLY A 112 17.47 -40.97 13.49
N LEU A 113 17.21 -39.66 13.47
CA LEU A 113 17.97 -38.64 14.18
C LEU A 113 17.04 -37.78 15.08
N TYR A 114 17.53 -37.34 16.23
CA TYR A 114 16.84 -36.38 17.09
C TYR A 114 17.71 -35.14 17.34
N LEU A 115 17.06 -34.03 17.65
CA LEU A 115 17.70 -32.80 18.06
C LEU A 115 17.93 -32.83 19.56
N TYR A 116 19.16 -32.59 19.97
CA TYR A 116 19.54 -32.44 21.37
C TYR A 116 20.11 -31.05 21.59
N HIS A 117 19.47 -30.28 22.47
CA HIS A 117 20.02 -29.00 22.93
C HIS A 117 21.16 -29.29 23.89
N PHE A 118 22.37 -28.87 23.53
CA PHE A 118 23.54 -29.12 24.37
C PHE A 118 23.75 -28.03 25.40
N THR A 119 23.85 -26.78 24.93
CA THR A 119 24.09 -25.62 25.79
C THR A 119 23.76 -24.33 25.07
N SER A 120 23.72 -23.25 25.82
CA SER A 120 23.67 -21.88 25.31
C SER A 120 24.85 -21.10 25.88
N TYR A 121 25.46 -20.22 25.09
CA TYR A 121 26.50 -19.33 25.58
C TYR A 121 26.33 -17.91 25.06
N PRO A 122 26.71 -16.89 25.86
CA PRO A 122 26.65 -15.51 25.41
C PRO A 122 27.64 -15.33 24.26
N ALA A 123 27.17 -14.69 23.20
CA ALA A 123 27.96 -14.32 22.05
C ALA A 123 27.74 -12.84 21.73
N THR A 124 28.74 -12.24 21.08
CA THR A 124 28.64 -10.89 20.56
C THR A 124 28.82 -10.92 19.05
N LYS A 125 28.09 -10.05 18.36
CA LYS A 125 28.27 -9.80 16.93
C LYS A 125 28.31 -8.31 16.69
N GLU A 126 29.30 -7.89 15.92
CA GLU A 126 29.39 -6.53 15.43
C GLU A 126 28.52 -6.41 14.18
N VAL A 127 27.52 -5.53 14.26
CA VAL A 127 26.67 -5.16 13.13
C VAL A 127 27.00 -3.72 12.77
N LYS A 128 27.49 -3.52 11.56
CA LYS A 128 27.62 -2.17 11.00
C LYS A 128 26.24 -1.69 10.61
N VAL A 129 25.81 -0.58 11.20
CA VAL A 129 24.56 0.08 10.85
C VAL A 129 24.86 1.43 10.21
N GLU A 130 24.10 1.75 9.18
CA GLU A 130 24.09 3.07 8.56
C GLU A 130 23.28 4.02 9.46
N LEU A 131 23.89 5.15 9.79
CA LEU A 131 23.24 6.22 10.53
C LEU A 131 22.43 7.10 9.57
N PRO A 132 21.34 7.73 10.05
CA PRO A 132 20.48 8.56 9.21
C PRO A 132 21.23 9.77 8.63
N LEU A 133 20.86 10.13 7.41
CA LEU A 133 21.33 11.33 6.71
C LEU A 133 20.59 12.58 7.22
N PRO A 134 21.18 13.79 7.07
CA PRO A 134 20.46 15.03 7.34
C PRO A 134 19.31 15.20 6.35
N SER A 135 18.33 16.03 6.71
CA SER A 135 17.16 16.35 5.86
C SER A 135 16.91 17.85 5.82
N VAL A 136 16.13 18.32 4.84
CA VAL A 136 15.73 19.73 4.74
C VAL A 136 14.23 19.81 4.58
N TRP A 137 13.59 20.60 5.43
CA TRP A 137 12.15 20.82 5.43
C TRP A 137 11.80 22.20 4.90
N VAL A 138 10.66 22.32 4.24
CA VAL A 138 10.19 23.57 3.65
C VAL A 138 8.89 24.03 4.32
N SER A 139 8.85 25.32 4.63
CA SER A 139 7.69 26.02 5.20
C SER A 139 7.60 27.43 4.61
N VAL A 140 6.49 28.13 4.91
CA VAL A 140 6.31 29.53 4.51
C VAL A 140 6.31 30.40 5.77
N THR A 141 6.98 31.55 5.70
CA THR A 141 7.03 32.56 6.77
C THR A 141 6.63 33.93 6.24
N GLY A 142 6.16 34.81 7.13
CA GLY A 142 5.61 36.12 6.76
C GLY A 142 4.11 36.08 6.40
N CYS A 143 3.47 34.91 6.45
CA CYS A 143 2.02 34.75 6.51
C CYS A 143 1.65 33.35 7.02
N THR A 144 0.38 33.15 7.36
CA THR A 144 -0.19 31.83 7.70
C THR A 144 -1.30 31.52 6.70
N PRO A 145 -0.96 31.02 5.50
CA PRO A 145 -1.95 30.72 4.47
C PRO A 145 -2.89 29.62 4.97
N GLN A 146 -4.20 29.85 4.88
CA GLN A 146 -5.22 28.86 5.25
C GLN A 146 -5.89 28.29 3.98
N PRO A 147 -5.94 26.97 3.81
CA PRO A 147 -6.70 26.33 2.74
C PRO A 147 -8.20 26.70 2.81
N PRO A 148 -8.91 26.74 1.67
CA PRO A 148 -8.44 26.56 0.29
C PRO A 148 -7.87 27.85 -0.33
N GLY A 149 -7.89 28.96 0.41
CA GLY A 149 -7.58 30.28 -0.12
C GLY A 149 -6.09 30.60 -0.18
N ASN A 150 -5.28 30.01 0.70
CA ASN A 150 -3.82 30.16 0.78
C ASN A 150 -3.32 31.62 0.56
N ARG A 151 -3.99 32.58 1.21
CA ARG A 151 -3.77 34.02 1.01
C ARG A 151 -2.80 34.60 2.04
N CYS A 152 -1.99 35.55 1.60
CA CYS A 152 -1.01 36.28 2.38
C CYS A 152 -1.16 37.78 2.10
N GLU A 153 -1.21 38.60 3.16
CA GLU A 153 -1.33 40.07 3.06
C GLU A 153 0.00 40.76 2.71
N SER A 154 1.10 40.01 2.75
CA SER A 154 2.43 40.45 2.35
C SER A 154 3.14 39.34 1.60
N LEU A 155 4.11 39.72 0.78
CA LEU A 155 4.94 38.78 0.03
C LEU A 155 5.74 37.90 1.03
N PRO A 156 5.51 36.58 1.07
CA PRO A 156 6.12 35.74 2.08
C PRO A 156 7.49 35.20 1.66
N ASN A 157 8.19 34.60 2.62
CA ASN A 157 9.46 33.92 2.39
C ASN A 157 9.25 32.40 2.43
N LEU A 158 9.98 31.70 1.58
CA LEU A 158 10.19 30.26 1.70
C LEU A 158 11.25 30.04 2.77
N LEU A 159 10.90 29.34 3.84
CA LEU A 159 11.85 28.96 4.89
C LEU A 159 12.23 27.49 4.71
N LEU A 160 13.50 27.26 4.41
CA LEU A 160 14.12 25.94 4.43
C LEU A 160 14.80 25.74 5.78
N THR A 161 14.56 24.60 6.43
CA THR A 161 15.11 24.23 7.75
C THR A 161 15.80 22.88 7.64
N GLY A 162 17.11 22.88 7.82
CA GLY A 162 17.94 21.68 7.86
C GLY A 162 17.84 21.00 9.22
N GLU A 163 17.76 19.67 9.22
CA GLU A 163 17.76 18.86 10.43
C GLU A 163 18.88 17.83 10.37
N GLU A 164 19.73 17.86 11.38
CA GLU A 164 20.81 16.90 11.58
C GLU A 164 20.40 15.89 12.65
N PRO A 165 20.19 14.61 12.31
CA PRO A 165 19.77 13.60 13.28
C PRO A 165 20.87 13.19 14.27
N LEU A 166 22.15 13.45 13.98
CA LEU A 166 23.25 13.07 14.87
C LEU A 166 23.49 14.13 15.96
N PRO A 167 23.57 13.75 17.24
CA PRO A 167 23.60 14.70 18.36
C PRO A 167 24.88 15.55 18.44
N ASN A 168 25.96 15.11 17.79
CA ASN A 168 27.26 15.80 17.79
C ASN A 168 27.55 16.50 16.45
N GLU A 169 26.62 16.47 15.51
CA GLU A 169 26.75 17.09 14.21
C GLU A 169 25.72 18.21 14.06
N THR A 170 25.97 19.11 13.11
CA THR A 170 25.10 20.26 12.82
C THR A 170 25.02 20.50 11.31
N ILE A 171 23.94 21.15 10.87
CA ILE A 171 23.86 21.63 9.49
C ILE A 171 24.74 22.89 9.36
N ILE A 172 25.69 22.83 8.42
CA ILE A 172 26.64 23.92 8.19
C ILE A 172 26.18 24.88 7.08
N SER A 173 25.44 24.36 6.09
CA SER A 173 24.86 25.19 5.03
C SER A 173 23.65 24.54 4.39
N ILE A 174 22.75 25.37 3.87
CA ILE A 174 21.67 24.96 2.97
C ILE A 174 21.92 25.58 1.60
N GLN A 175 21.88 24.76 0.57
CA GLN A 175 22.17 25.16 -0.80
C GLN A 175 21.06 24.70 -1.74
N GLY A 176 20.95 25.37 -2.89
CA GLY A 176 19.91 25.01 -3.84
C GLY A 176 19.86 25.90 -5.07
N THR A 177 18.82 25.70 -5.87
CA THR A 177 18.46 26.57 -6.98
C THR A 177 16.99 26.99 -6.87
N LEU A 178 16.70 28.27 -7.11
CA LEU A 178 15.36 28.83 -7.22
C LEU A 178 15.15 29.31 -8.67
N ASN A 179 14.28 28.63 -9.41
CA ASN A 179 14.07 28.89 -10.84
C ASN A 179 15.39 28.87 -11.65
N GLY A 180 16.28 27.93 -11.32
CA GLY A 180 17.61 27.79 -11.90
C GLY A 180 18.68 28.74 -11.35
N ASN A 181 18.33 29.73 -10.52
CA ASN A 181 19.29 30.63 -9.89
C ASN A 181 19.84 30.01 -8.59
N PRO A 182 21.17 29.84 -8.44
CA PRO A 182 21.73 29.23 -7.24
C PRO A 182 21.59 30.15 -6.02
N PHE A 183 21.41 29.54 -4.84
CA PHE A 183 21.46 30.21 -3.55
C PHE A 183 22.25 29.37 -2.54
N VAL A 184 22.83 30.05 -1.55
CA VAL A 184 23.54 29.43 -0.42
C VAL A 184 23.22 30.23 0.85
N CYS A 185 22.82 29.53 1.89
CA CYS A 185 22.59 30.05 3.23
C CYS A 185 23.54 29.35 4.21
N ASN A 186 24.20 30.12 5.08
CA ASN A 186 25.03 29.55 6.14
C ASN A 186 24.14 29.15 7.32
N GLY A 187 24.40 27.99 7.92
CA GLY A 187 23.63 27.43 9.04
C GLY A 187 22.47 26.53 8.61
N ASP A 188 21.57 26.27 9.55
CA ASP A 188 20.46 25.32 9.48
C ASP A 188 19.13 25.94 9.01
N ALA A 189 19.10 27.25 8.72
CA ALA A 189 17.91 27.94 8.26
C ALA A 189 18.22 28.85 7.06
N CYS A 190 17.37 28.79 6.05
CA CYS A 190 17.48 29.60 4.83
C CYS A 190 16.11 30.22 4.49
N ALA A 191 15.97 31.52 4.70
CA ALA A 191 14.78 32.27 4.32
C ALA A 191 15.00 32.94 2.96
N ILE A 192 14.23 32.52 1.95
CA ILE A 192 14.33 33.01 0.58
C ILE A 192 13.07 33.81 0.25
N PRO A 193 13.18 35.11 -0.11
CA PRO A 193 12.03 35.91 -0.47
C PRO A 193 11.41 35.39 -1.75
N LEU A 194 10.13 35.00 -1.69
CA LEU A 194 9.43 34.54 -2.88
C LEU A 194 9.15 35.70 -3.81
N GLN A 195 9.24 35.45 -5.11
CA GLN A 195 8.85 36.41 -6.14
C GLN A 195 7.53 35.95 -6.79
N PRO A 196 6.69 36.88 -7.26
CA PRO A 196 5.54 36.52 -8.10
C PRO A 196 5.93 35.59 -9.26
N THR A 197 5.16 34.53 -9.44
CA THR A 197 5.38 33.49 -10.45
C THR A 197 4.26 33.47 -11.50
N GLY A 198 4.42 32.63 -12.52
CA GLY A 198 3.30 32.24 -13.38
C GLY A 198 2.37 31.23 -12.72
N GLN A 199 1.28 30.87 -13.42
CA GLN A 199 0.26 29.90 -12.98
C GLN A 199 0.82 28.49 -12.71
N GLY A 200 1.93 28.13 -13.35
CA GLY A 200 2.61 26.84 -13.16
C GLY A 200 3.64 26.83 -12.01
N GLY A 201 3.83 27.96 -11.32
CA GLY A 201 4.87 28.10 -10.30
C GLY A 201 6.29 28.04 -10.85
N VAL A 202 7.25 27.90 -9.94
CA VAL A 202 8.68 27.73 -10.21
C VAL A 202 9.24 26.59 -9.35
N THR A 203 10.24 25.89 -9.87
CA THR A 203 10.91 24.82 -9.14
C THR A 203 11.99 25.39 -8.21
N VAL A 204 12.05 24.82 -7.01
CA VAL A 204 13.11 25.02 -6.02
C VAL A 204 13.76 23.67 -5.76
N GLU A 205 15.06 23.57 -5.98
CA GLU A 205 15.85 22.40 -5.57
C GLU A 205 16.70 22.78 -4.37
N PHE A 206 16.80 21.91 -3.38
CA PHE A 206 17.54 22.22 -2.15
C PHE A 206 18.10 20.98 -1.46
N TRP A 207 19.20 21.15 -0.74
CA TRP A 207 19.84 20.16 0.13
C TRP A 207 20.64 20.87 1.23
N ALA A 208 21.06 20.11 2.24
CA ALA A 208 21.89 20.61 3.32
C ALA A 208 23.22 19.86 3.40
N ASP A 209 24.28 20.57 3.77
CA ASP A 209 25.56 19.98 4.11
C ASP A 209 25.69 19.89 5.64
N SER A 210 26.27 18.80 6.12
CA SER A 210 26.48 18.53 7.55
C SER A 210 27.94 18.70 7.94
N SER A 211 28.18 19.06 9.22
CA SER A 211 29.52 19.06 9.82
C SER A 211 30.17 17.68 9.82
N PHE A 212 29.41 16.61 9.62
CA PHE A 212 29.94 15.25 9.46
C PHE A 212 30.80 15.11 8.19
N GLY A 213 30.63 16.00 7.22
CA GLY A 213 31.33 15.98 5.93
C GLY A 213 30.54 15.31 4.80
N ASP A 214 29.23 15.13 4.97
CA ASP A 214 28.29 14.66 3.96
C ASP A 214 27.11 15.62 3.74
N ALA A 215 26.18 15.24 2.87
CA ALA A 215 25.04 16.06 2.48
C ALA A 215 23.73 15.26 2.52
N SER A 216 22.61 15.96 2.69
CA SER A 216 21.28 15.38 2.55
C SER A 216 21.04 14.94 1.10
N PRO A 217 20.03 14.08 0.85
CA PRO A 217 19.46 13.95 -0.48
C PRO A 217 19.06 15.33 -1.03
N LYS A 218 19.05 15.45 -2.37
CA LYS A 218 18.48 16.62 -3.02
C LYS A 218 16.96 16.49 -3.04
N PHE A 219 16.30 17.49 -2.49
CA PHE A 219 14.86 17.61 -2.49
C PHE A 219 14.42 18.66 -3.51
N SER A 220 13.14 18.63 -3.85
CA SER A 220 12.53 19.63 -4.71
C SER A 220 11.18 20.10 -4.15
N ALA A 221 10.84 21.32 -4.47
CA ALA A 221 9.53 21.90 -4.24
C ALA A 221 9.07 22.65 -5.50
N LEU A 222 7.78 22.60 -5.79
CA LEU A 222 7.15 23.50 -6.77
C LEU A 222 6.43 24.60 -5.98
N VAL A 223 6.78 25.86 -6.24
CA VAL A 223 6.24 27.01 -5.51
C VAL A 223 5.53 27.95 -6.46
N ARG A 224 4.29 28.34 -6.13
CA ARG A 224 3.51 29.29 -6.92
C ARG A 224 3.10 30.47 -6.07
N VAL A 225 3.35 31.68 -6.57
CA VAL A 225 2.97 32.94 -5.94
C VAL A 225 2.24 33.81 -6.94
N ILE A 226 0.94 34.02 -6.74
CA ILE A 226 0.10 34.84 -7.63
C ILE A 226 -0.32 36.11 -6.89
N PRO A 227 0.09 37.30 -7.35
CA PRO A 227 -0.41 38.55 -6.81
C PRO A 227 -1.88 38.77 -7.21
N GLN A 228 -2.73 39.13 -6.25
CA GLN A 228 -4.14 39.49 -6.39
C GLN A 228 -4.40 40.89 -5.82
N GLY A 229 -5.06 41.76 -6.60
CA GLY A 229 -5.31 43.16 -6.24
C GLY A 229 -4.80 44.11 -7.31
N ASP A 230 -4.96 45.42 -7.08
CA ASP A 230 -4.59 46.45 -8.05
C ASP A 230 -3.09 46.78 -8.00
N PHE A 231 -2.26 45.81 -8.41
CA PHE A 231 -0.82 46.00 -8.61
C PHE A 231 -0.49 46.83 -9.87
N MET A 232 -1.51 47.21 -10.66
CA MET A 232 -1.38 47.80 -12.00
C MET A 232 -1.74 49.29 -12.04
N SER A 233 -2.06 49.93 -10.90
CA SER A 233 -2.41 51.35 -10.82
C SER A 233 -1.47 52.12 -9.87
N PRO A 234 -0.21 52.37 -10.27
CA PRO A 234 0.76 53.11 -9.44
C PRO A 234 0.40 54.60 -9.23
N ASP A 235 -0.48 55.16 -10.06
CA ASP A 235 -0.92 56.57 -10.00
C ASP A 235 -2.34 56.77 -9.42
N GLY A 236 -3.03 55.67 -9.06
CA GLY A 236 -4.35 55.71 -8.43
C GLY A 236 -4.23 55.56 -6.92
N ASN A 237 -5.09 56.24 -6.15
CA ASN A 237 -5.32 55.88 -4.75
C ASN A 237 -5.92 54.46 -4.70
N SER A 238 -5.06 53.44 -4.69
CA SER A 238 -5.46 52.05 -4.49
C SER A 238 -6.05 51.90 -3.09
N THR A 239 -7.31 51.46 -3.03
CA THR A 239 -8.00 51.10 -1.78
C THR A 239 -7.81 49.64 -1.40
N ASP A 240 -7.23 48.82 -2.28
CA ASP A 240 -7.10 47.37 -2.06
C ASP A 240 -5.69 47.03 -1.54
N GLN A 241 -5.65 46.39 -0.38
CA GLN A 241 -4.41 45.85 0.19
C GLN A 241 -3.83 44.79 -0.77
N PRO A 242 -2.50 44.81 -1.04
CA PRO A 242 -1.87 43.81 -1.88
C PRO A 242 -2.04 42.42 -1.26
N LEU A 243 -2.54 41.46 -2.04
CA LEU A 243 -2.76 40.11 -1.58
C LEU A 243 -1.96 39.13 -2.45
N TYR A 244 -1.37 38.12 -1.84
CA TYR A 244 -0.58 37.10 -2.50
C TYR A 244 -1.20 35.74 -2.23
N TYR A 245 -1.43 34.98 -3.28
CA TYR A 245 -1.84 33.58 -3.20
C TYR A 245 -0.60 32.68 -3.30
N VAL A 246 -0.36 31.81 -2.33
CA VAL A 246 0.88 31.02 -2.24
C VAL A 246 0.61 29.53 -2.08
N ASP A 247 1.09 28.73 -3.02
CA ASP A 247 1.09 27.26 -2.90
C ASP A 247 2.50 26.71 -2.93
N VAL A 248 2.72 25.66 -2.14
CA VAL A 248 3.97 24.89 -2.12
C VAL A 248 3.61 23.40 -2.22
N LEU A 249 4.25 22.71 -3.15
CA LEU A 249 4.13 21.27 -3.37
C LEU A 249 5.51 20.63 -3.13
N SER A 250 5.63 19.77 -2.13
CA SER A 250 6.89 19.11 -1.77
C SER A 250 6.66 18.01 -0.75
N SER A 251 7.39 16.90 -0.90
CA SER A 251 7.50 15.85 0.12
C SER A 251 8.16 16.33 1.42
N GLN A 252 8.73 17.53 1.43
CA GLN A 252 9.36 18.15 2.61
C GLN A 252 8.51 19.29 3.19
N TRP A 253 7.25 19.43 2.78
CA TRP A 253 6.37 20.48 3.26
C TRP A 253 5.92 20.30 4.71
N ARG A 254 6.04 21.37 5.51
CA ARG A 254 5.59 21.43 6.92
C ARG A 254 4.48 22.46 7.19
N GLY A 255 4.03 23.18 6.17
CA GLY A 255 3.11 24.31 6.35
C GLY A 255 1.61 23.99 6.23
N GLY A 256 1.20 22.72 6.34
CA GLY A 256 -0.22 22.34 6.30
C GLY A 256 -0.46 20.91 5.83
N ALA A 257 -1.69 20.62 5.39
CA ALA A 257 -2.09 19.30 4.88
C ALA A 257 -1.14 18.82 3.76
N LEU A 258 -0.79 17.54 3.82
CA LEU A 258 0.07 16.90 2.83
C LEU A 258 -0.59 16.98 1.44
N ALA A 259 0.18 17.36 0.43
CA ALA A 259 -0.32 17.45 -0.93
C ALA A 259 -0.35 16.03 -1.54
N SER A 260 -1.53 15.39 -1.54
CA SER A 260 -1.73 14.02 -2.00
C SER A 260 -1.35 13.81 -3.48
N CYS A 261 -2.31 14.00 -4.38
CA CYS A 261 -2.14 13.81 -5.81
C CYS A 261 -1.55 15.06 -6.49
N SER A 262 -1.64 16.22 -5.85
CA SER A 262 -1.02 17.46 -6.35
C SER A 262 0.50 17.30 -6.48
N ASP A 263 1.16 16.71 -5.48
CA ASP A 263 2.61 16.47 -5.50
C ASP A 263 2.97 15.44 -6.56
N ILE A 264 2.22 14.32 -6.62
CA ILE A 264 2.39 13.26 -7.63
C ILE A 264 2.37 13.83 -9.04
N TRP A 265 1.42 14.71 -9.33
CA TRP A 265 1.25 15.27 -10.66
C TRP A 265 2.14 16.49 -10.92
N GLY A 266 2.65 17.14 -9.87
CA GLY A 266 3.21 18.49 -9.96
C GLY A 266 2.18 19.49 -10.47
N SER A 267 0.96 19.43 -9.95
CA SER A 267 -0.18 20.24 -10.40
C SER A 267 -0.83 20.96 -9.24
N PHE A 268 -0.90 22.29 -9.32
CA PHE A 268 -1.59 23.09 -8.33
C PHE A 268 -3.10 23.14 -8.60
N PRO A 269 -3.94 23.19 -7.54
CA PRO A 269 -5.34 23.59 -7.67
C PRO A 269 -5.49 24.95 -8.39
N PRO A 270 -6.67 25.28 -8.91
CA PRO A 270 -6.96 26.64 -9.40
C PRO A 270 -6.72 27.70 -8.31
N VAL A 271 -6.28 28.90 -8.73
CA VAL A 271 -6.15 30.04 -7.83
C VAL A 271 -7.52 30.40 -7.23
N GLY A 272 -7.59 30.54 -5.91
CA GLY A 272 -8.84 30.75 -5.18
C GLY A 272 -9.51 29.44 -4.70
N GLY A 273 -8.91 28.29 -4.99
CA GLY A 273 -9.33 26.98 -4.51
C GLY A 273 -9.91 26.09 -5.62
N PRO A 274 -9.95 24.77 -5.38
CA PRO A 274 -10.52 23.83 -6.34
C PRO A 274 -12.05 23.90 -6.38
N ALA A 275 -12.65 23.23 -7.37
CA ALA A 275 -14.09 23.07 -7.44
C ALA A 275 -14.64 22.41 -6.15
N PRO A 276 -15.89 22.69 -5.72
CA PRO A 276 -16.42 22.23 -4.42
C PRO A 276 -16.29 20.72 -4.16
N TRP A 277 -16.42 19.88 -5.20
CA TRP A 277 -16.29 18.42 -5.09
C TRP A 277 -14.85 17.94 -4.80
N LEU A 278 -13.86 18.83 -4.89
CA LEU A 278 -12.45 18.62 -4.59
C LEU A 278 -11.98 19.43 -3.37
N THR A 279 -12.91 19.80 -2.48
CA THR A 279 -12.58 20.52 -1.24
C THR A 279 -12.63 19.61 -0.03
N THR A 280 -11.89 20.01 1.01
CA THR A 280 -12.05 19.53 2.38
C THR A 280 -12.49 20.73 3.22
N PRO A 281 -13.67 20.68 3.85
CA PRO A 281 -14.14 21.79 4.68
C PRO A 281 -13.29 21.91 5.96
N GLN A 282 -13.43 23.06 6.63
CA GLN A 282 -12.73 23.30 7.90
C GLN A 282 -13.39 22.56 9.08
N ASP A 283 -14.70 22.34 9.00
CA ASP A 283 -15.47 21.57 9.97
C ASP A 283 -16.08 20.33 9.29
N PRO A 284 -15.95 19.12 9.88
CA PRO A 284 -16.60 17.92 9.35
C PRO A 284 -18.12 18.06 9.18
N GLN A 285 -18.81 18.87 9.98
CA GLN A 285 -20.26 19.10 9.86
C GLN A 285 -20.65 19.75 8.53
N GLU A 286 -19.73 20.46 7.87
CA GLU A 286 -19.99 21.05 6.55
C GLU A 286 -20.04 20.01 5.42
N LEU A 287 -19.63 18.76 5.68
CA LEU A 287 -19.85 17.65 4.75
C LEU A 287 -21.32 17.23 4.69
N TYR A 288 -22.17 17.70 5.61
CA TYR A 288 -23.56 17.27 5.77
C TYR A 288 -24.32 17.13 4.43
N SER A 289 -24.99 16.00 4.26
CA SER A 289 -25.85 15.71 3.11
C SER A 289 -27.17 15.10 3.57
N ALA A 290 -28.26 15.44 2.87
CA ALA A 290 -29.60 14.93 3.14
C ALA A 290 -30.20 14.23 1.91
N VAL A 291 -29.35 13.49 1.19
CA VAL A 291 -29.74 12.85 -0.07
C VAL A 291 -30.66 11.66 0.22
N SER A 292 -31.74 11.54 -0.55
CA SER A 292 -32.61 10.37 -0.52
C SER A 292 -31.94 9.18 -1.20
N LEU A 293 -31.40 8.27 -0.39
CA LEU A 293 -30.63 7.11 -0.83
C LEU A 293 -31.51 5.85 -0.77
N TYR A 294 -32.09 5.47 -1.91
CA TYR A 294 -33.07 4.38 -2.01
C TYR A 294 -32.52 3.00 -1.63
N TYR A 295 -31.25 2.73 -1.96
CA TYR A 295 -30.61 1.48 -1.57
C TYR A 295 -30.34 1.47 -0.06
N LEU A 296 -29.77 2.56 0.49
CA LEU A 296 -29.55 2.68 1.92
C LEU A 296 -30.86 2.55 2.72
N ALA A 297 -31.91 3.23 2.29
CA ALA A 297 -33.25 3.11 2.88
C ALA A 297 -33.73 1.65 2.85
N GLY A 298 -33.53 0.97 1.73
CA GLY A 298 -33.88 -0.45 1.59
C GLY A 298 -33.10 -1.33 2.56
N MET A 299 -31.79 -1.11 2.70
CA MET A 299 -30.94 -1.85 3.63
C MET A 299 -31.33 -1.60 5.09
N LEU A 300 -31.61 -0.35 5.47
CA LEU A 300 -32.05 -0.01 6.83
C LEU A 300 -33.38 -0.69 7.19
N ILE A 301 -34.35 -0.69 6.26
CA ILE A 301 -35.63 -1.39 6.45
C ILE A 301 -35.42 -2.90 6.52
N ALA A 302 -34.66 -3.47 5.58
CA ALA A 302 -34.43 -4.91 5.50
C ALA A 302 -33.69 -5.48 6.72
N ASN A 303 -32.84 -4.67 7.37
CA ASN A 303 -32.12 -5.05 8.60
C ASN A 303 -32.88 -4.66 9.88
N GLY A 304 -34.12 -4.16 9.77
CA GLY A 304 -34.97 -3.85 10.92
C GLY A 304 -34.59 -2.56 11.66
N GLU A 305 -33.73 -1.73 11.09
CA GLU A 305 -33.35 -0.42 11.66
C GLU A 305 -34.45 0.63 11.47
N VAL A 306 -35.37 0.41 10.53
CA VAL A 306 -36.54 1.26 10.28
C VAL A 306 -37.78 0.37 10.13
N ASP A 307 -38.83 0.69 10.87
CA ASP A 307 -40.16 0.11 10.68
C ASP A 307 -40.91 0.85 9.57
N ALA A 308 -41.11 0.17 8.44
CA ALA A 308 -41.90 0.66 7.31
C ALA A 308 -43.24 -0.11 7.15
N SER A 309 -43.77 -0.68 8.23
CA SER A 309 -45.04 -1.44 8.22
C SER A 309 -46.26 -0.61 7.79
N GLU A 310 -46.20 0.72 7.89
CA GLU A 310 -47.22 1.62 7.35
C GLU A 310 -47.27 1.63 5.81
N CYS A 311 -46.18 1.22 5.16
CA CYS A 311 -46.11 1.09 3.71
C CYS A 311 -46.73 -0.24 3.26
N ARG A 312 -47.59 -0.19 2.25
CA ARG A 312 -48.32 -1.38 1.74
C ARG A 312 -47.40 -2.51 1.26
N ASP A 313 -46.20 -2.16 0.80
CA ASP A 313 -45.15 -3.06 0.32
C ASP A 313 -44.08 -3.34 1.39
N GLY A 314 -44.33 -2.99 2.65
CA GLY A 314 -43.33 -3.02 3.71
C GLY A 314 -42.17 -2.05 3.48
N GLY A 315 -42.35 -1.06 2.60
CA GLY A 315 -41.36 -0.04 2.28
C GLY A 315 -40.33 -0.44 1.23
N LEU A 316 -40.46 -1.63 0.62
CA LEU A 316 -39.49 -2.17 -0.33
C LEU A 316 -40.09 -2.36 -1.73
N SER A 317 -39.44 -1.77 -2.74
CA SER A 317 -39.79 -2.00 -4.16
C SER A 317 -39.09 -3.24 -4.73
N THR A 318 -37.91 -3.56 -4.20
CA THR A 318 -37.16 -4.81 -4.43
C THR A 318 -36.53 -5.25 -3.11
N PRO A 319 -35.98 -6.49 -2.98
CA PRO A 319 -35.38 -6.94 -1.73
C PRO A 319 -34.28 -6.03 -1.15
N LEU A 320 -33.63 -5.22 -1.98
CA LEU A 320 -32.52 -4.34 -1.57
C LEU A 320 -32.78 -2.86 -1.89
N THR A 321 -34.00 -2.48 -2.27
CA THR A 321 -34.29 -1.09 -2.67
C THR A 321 -35.63 -0.66 -2.13
N ALA A 322 -35.65 0.47 -1.42
CA ALA A 322 -36.88 1.01 -0.88
C ALA A 322 -37.84 1.47 -1.98
N SER A 323 -39.13 1.48 -1.68
CA SER A 323 -40.11 2.26 -2.45
C SER A 323 -40.10 3.72 -2.01
N GLU A 324 -40.82 4.61 -2.70
CA GLU A 324 -40.95 6.01 -2.27
C GLU A 324 -41.52 6.13 -0.85
N CYS A 325 -42.46 5.24 -0.49
CA CYS A 325 -42.99 5.17 0.87
C CYS A 325 -41.89 4.77 1.87
N GLY A 326 -41.11 3.73 1.56
CA GLY A 326 -40.00 3.30 2.40
C GLY A 326 -38.91 4.36 2.57
N VAL A 327 -38.55 5.08 1.50
CA VAL A 327 -37.60 6.22 1.60
C VAL A 327 -38.11 7.29 2.55
N ARG A 328 -39.40 7.61 2.52
CA ARG A 328 -40.01 8.57 3.45
C ARG A 328 -40.01 8.04 4.88
N ALA A 329 -40.34 6.77 5.09
CA ALA A 329 -40.32 6.15 6.42
C ALA A 329 -38.90 6.10 7.00
N ALA A 330 -37.89 5.86 6.16
CA ALA A 330 -36.49 5.76 6.55
C ALA A 330 -35.72 7.09 6.51
N TYR A 331 -36.37 8.21 6.17
CA TYR A 331 -35.67 9.45 5.80
C TYR A 331 -34.70 9.94 6.90
N ASP A 332 -35.16 10.04 8.14
CA ASP A 332 -34.32 10.53 9.24
C ASP A 332 -33.13 9.60 9.50
N GLN A 333 -33.33 8.28 9.41
CA GLN A 333 -32.26 7.31 9.59
C GLN A 333 -31.28 7.31 8.41
N VAL A 334 -31.75 7.54 7.19
CA VAL A 334 -30.90 7.71 5.99
C VAL A 334 -30.03 8.95 6.12
N VAL A 335 -30.57 10.06 6.63
CA VAL A 335 -29.81 11.30 6.89
C VAL A 335 -28.81 11.07 8.02
N ALA A 336 -29.21 10.44 9.13
CA ALA A 336 -28.28 10.14 10.22
C ALA A 336 -27.15 9.22 9.76
N TRP A 337 -27.48 8.17 9.00
CA TRP A 337 -26.51 7.17 8.57
C TRP A 337 -25.51 7.71 7.54
N GLN A 338 -25.94 8.49 6.55
CA GLN A 338 -25.01 9.02 5.54
C GLN A 338 -24.00 10.03 6.11
N ASN A 339 -24.33 10.70 7.22
CA ASN A 339 -23.46 11.71 7.85
C ASN A 339 -22.65 11.16 9.03
N ARG A 340 -22.89 9.93 9.48
CA ARG A 340 -22.16 9.33 10.61
C ARG A 340 -20.66 9.13 10.34
N PHE A 341 -20.27 9.15 9.08
CA PHE A 341 -18.91 8.91 8.62
C PHE A 341 -18.14 10.22 8.37
N ASP A 342 -18.78 11.38 8.53
CA ASP A 342 -18.20 12.67 8.12
C ASP A 342 -16.92 13.03 8.87
N GLU A 343 -16.88 12.78 10.18
CA GLU A 343 -15.69 13.01 11.00
C GLU A 343 -14.51 12.14 10.55
N GLU A 344 -14.76 10.85 10.28
CA GLU A 344 -13.71 9.93 9.82
C GLU A 344 -13.24 10.27 8.40
N ILE A 345 -14.18 10.62 7.49
CA ILE A 345 -13.85 11.09 6.14
C ILE A 345 -12.97 12.35 6.21
N TRP A 346 -13.32 13.29 7.10
CA TRP A 346 -12.57 14.52 7.31
C TRP A 346 -11.16 14.23 7.87
N ASN A 347 -11.04 13.40 8.91
CA ASN A 347 -9.74 13.00 9.48
C ASN A 347 -8.84 12.35 8.42
N VAL A 348 -9.38 11.37 7.67
CA VAL A 348 -8.65 10.71 6.60
C VAL A 348 -8.23 11.70 5.51
N ALA A 349 -9.07 12.69 5.18
CA ALA A 349 -8.71 13.73 4.22
C ALA A 349 -7.57 14.63 4.71
N GLN A 350 -7.50 14.94 6.01
CA GLN A 350 -6.37 15.68 6.59
C GLN A 350 -5.07 14.87 6.51
N ASP A 351 -5.15 13.58 6.84
CA ASP A 351 -3.96 12.71 6.90
C ASP A 351 -3.43 12.29 5.53
N THR A 352 -4.33 12.09 4.56
CA THR A 352 -3.96 11.59 3.22
C THR A 352 -3.83 12.71 2.20
N GLY A 353 -4.47 13.86 2.44
CA GLY A 353 -4.62 14.94 1.47
C GLY A 353 -5.65 14.66 0.35
N VAL A 354 -6.38 13.53 0.38
CA VAL A 354 -7.46 13.26 -0.58
C VAL A 354 -8.70 14.08 -0.18
N PRO A 355 -9.35 14.84 -1.08
CA PRO A 355 -10.45 15.72 -0.68
C PRO A 355 -11.63 15.00 0.00
N ALA A 356 -12.08 15.52 1.14
CA ALA A 356 -13.18 14.92 1.91
C ALA A 356 -14.49 14.87 1.11
N GLN A 357 -14.82 15.95 0.39
CA GLN A 357 -16.03 15.97 -0.44
C GLN A 357 -15.97 14.94 -1.57
N LEU A 358 -14.78 14.68 -2.13
CA LEU A 358 -14.57 13.66 -3.15
C LEU A 358 -14.87 12.27 -2.58
N LEU A 359 -14.28 11.93 -1.42
CA LEU A 359 -14.52 10.65 -0.74
C LEU A 359 -16.01 10.47 -0.43
N LYS A 360 -16.66 11.50 0.10
CA LYS A 360 -18.09 11.47 0.40
C LYS A 360 -18.95 11.24 -0.85
N ASN A 361 -18.63 11.90 -1.96
CA ASN A 361 -19.32 11.71 -3.23
C ASN A 361 -19.12 10.29 -3.79
N ILE A 362 -17.90 9.73 -3.69
CA ILE A 362 -17.60 8.35 -4.08
C ILE A 362 -18.45 7.38 -3.25
N PHE A 363 -18.47 7.48 -1.91
CA PHE A 363 -19.23 6.55 -1.07
C PHE A 363 -20.74 6.65 -1.29
N SER A 364 -21.25 7.86 -1.55
CA SER A 364 -22.64 8.04 -1.97
C SER A 364 -22.96 7.29 -3.26
N ARG A 365 -22.03 7.21 -4.20
CA ARG A 365 -22.21 6.55 -5.51
C ARG A 365 -21.86 5.06 -5.50
N GLU A 366 -20.96 4.60 -4.64
CA GLU A 366 -20.52 3.21 -4.63
C GLU A 366 -21.40 2.34 -3.77
N SER A 367 -21.79 2.82 -2.59
CA SER A 367 -22.51 2.01 -1.61
C SER A 367 -23.75 2.68 -1.06
N GLN A 368 -23.99 3.95 -1.40
CA GLN A 368 -24.91 4.82 -0.67
C GLN A 368 -24.66 4.76 0.85
N PHE A 369 -23.38 4.74 1.26
CA PHE A 369 -22.94 4.62 2.65
C PHE A 369 -23.32 3.33 3.37
N TRP A 370 -23.68 2.26 2.65
CA TRP A 370 -23.81 0.93 3.25
C TRP A 370 -22.47 0.16 3.18
N PRO A 371 -21.75 -0.04 4.29
CA PRO A 371 -20.36 -0.53 4.25
C PRO A 371 -20.24 -2.06 4.10
N GLY A 372 -21.35 -2.77 3.88
CA GLY A 372 -21.38 -4.22 3.70
C GLY A 372 -21.26 -4.67 2.24
N ILE A 373 -21.60 -5.93 2.00
CA ILE A 373 -21.61 -6.55 0.67
C ILE A 373 -22.82 -6.05 -0.13
N TYR A 374 -22.60 -5.60 -1.37
CA TYR A 374 -23.64 -5.04 -2.23
C TYR A 374 -24.45 -6.09 -3.00
N GLN A 375 -23.80 -6.91 -3.83
CA GLN A 375 -24.45 -7.94 -4.67
C GLN A 375 -23.75 -9.29 -4.68
N ASN A 376 -22.42 -9.31 -4.52
CA ASN A 376 -21.63 -10.53 -4.46
C ASN A 376 -20.39 -10.31 -3.59
N TYR A 377 -19.76 -11.40 -3.15
CA TYR A 377 -18.57 -11.39 -2.28
C TYR A 377 -17.30 -10.77 -2.93
N LYS A 378 -17.40 -10.24 -4.16
CA LYS A 378 -16.25 -9.69 -4.91
C LYS A 378 -16.07 -8.18 -4.72
N GLU A 379 -17.04 -7.51 -4.10
CA GLU A 379 -17.05 -6.08 -3.82
C GLU A 379 -17.45 -5.86 -2.35
N ALA A 380 -16.69 -5.04 -1.63
CA ALA A 380 -16.91 -4.82 -0.19
C ALA A 380 -16.56 -3.40 0.26
N GLY A 381 -17.22 -2.94 1.33
CA GLY A 381 -16.93 -1.65 1.96
C GLY A 381 -17.62 -0.46 1.29
N LEU A 382 -17.40 0.73 1.86
CA LEU A 382 -18.05 1.97 1.42
C LEU A 382 -17.77 2.36 -0.04
N GLY A 383 -16.60 2.01 -0.56
CA GLY A 383 -16.21 2.23 -1.95
C GLY A 383 -16.23 0.98 -2.84
N GLN A 384 -16.79 -0.14 -2.37
CA GLN A 384 -16.93 -1.40 -3.13
C GLN A 384 -15.61 -1.94 -3.70
N LEU A 385 -14.61 -2.15 -2.84
CA LEU A 385 -13.28 -2.62 -3.24
C LEU A 385 -13.34 -4.02 -3.86
N THR A 386 -12.76 -4.18 -5.05
CA THR A 386 -12.57 -5.47 -5.72
C THR A 386 -11.16 -6.02 -5.53
N GLU A 387 -10.95 -7.29 -5.87
CA GLU A 387 -9.59 -7.87 -5.94
C GLU A 387 -8.66 -7.08 -6.87
N LYS A 388 -9.17 -6.62 -8.03
CA LYS A 388 -8.40 -5.77 -8.97
C LYS A 388 -8.16 -4.36 -8.42
N GLY A 389 -9.12 -3.82 -7.69
CA GLY A 389 -8.95 -2.59 -6.93
C GLY A 389 -7.83 -2.73 -5.91
N ALA A 390 -7.85 -3.80 -5.11
CA ALA A 390 -6.82 -4.13 -4.14
C ALA A 390 -5.43 -4.29 -4.79
N ASP A 391 -5.35 -4.94 -5.96
CA ASP A 391 -4.10 -5.02 -6.74
C ASP A 391 -3.55 -3.62 -7.08
N THR A 392 -4.43 -2.70 -7.46
CA THR A 392 -4.05 -1.31 -7.78
C THR A 392 -3.49 -0.60 -6.55
N ILE A 393 -4.13 -0.74 -5.38
CA ILE A 393 -3.64 -0.13 -4.12
C ILE A 393 -2.26 -0.70 -3.77
N LEU A 394 -2.13 -2.02 -3.73
CA LEU A 394 -0.90 -2.70 -3.30
C LEU A 394 0.27 -2.48 -4.27
N LEU A 395 -0.02 -2.25 -5.55
CA LEU A 395 1.00 -2.01 -6.57
C LEU A 395 1.42 -0.54 -6.67
N TRP A 396 0.44 0.38 -6.63
CA TRP A 396 0.67 1.80 -6.93
C TRP A 396 0.76 2.68 -5.69
N ASN A 397 0.59 2.12 -4.50
CA ASN A 397 0.86 2.80 -3.24
C ASN A 397 1.86 1.96 -2.39
N PRO A 398 3.18 2.08 -2.68
CA PRO A 398 4.20 1.32 -1.98
C PRO A 398 4.21 1.57 -0.46
N GLY A 399 3.95 2.82 -0.03
CA GLY A 399 3.89 3.16 1.39
C GLY A 399 2.75 2.45 2.12
N PHE A 400 1.59 2.29 1.46
CA PHE A 400 0.51 1.46 2.00
C PHE A 400 0.89 -0.03 2.00
N PHE A 401 1.50 -0.53 0.92
CA PHE A 401 1.94 -1.94 0.84
C PHE A 401 2.93 -2.30 1.96
N GLU A 402 3.90 -1.43 2.25
CA GLU A 402 4.90 -1.64 3.30
C GLU A 402 4.27 -1.77 4.69
N GLN A 403 3.18 -1.05 4.95
CA GLN A 403 2.44 -1.12 6.22
C GLN A 403 1.48 -2.31 6.27
N PHE A 404 0.82 -2.63 5.16
CA PHE A 404 -0.22 -3.66 5.12
C PHE A 404 0.36 -5.08 5.00
N CYS A 405 1.39 -5.26 4.19
CA CYS A 405 1.96 -6.60 3.91
C CYS A 405 2.38 -7.37 5.18
N PRO A 406 3.05 -6.76 6.18
CA PRO A 406 3.47 -7.45 7.40
C PRO A 406 2.32 -7.94 8.27
N LEU A 407 1.09 -7.47 8.04
CA LEU A 407 -0.11 -7.94 8.74
C LEU A 407 -0.62 -9.28 8.19
N VAL A 408 -0.11 -9.73 7.04
CA VAL A 408 -0.59 -10.91 6.31
C VAL A 408 0.55 -11.88 6.00
N LEU A 409 1.72 -11.35 5.61
CA LEU A 409 2.89 -12.12 5.22
C LEU A 409 4.08 -11.77 6.14
N HIS A 410 5.06 -12.68 6.19
CA HIS A 410 6.30 -12.42 6.91
C HIS A 410 7.11 -11.29 6.25
N GLN A 411 7.81 -10.47 7.06
CA GLN A 411 8.57 -9.29 6.61
C GLN A 411 9.54 -9.60 5.46
N SER A 412 10.20 -10.76 5.49
CA SER A 412 11.13 -11.19 4.43
C SER A 412 10.48 -11.31 3.05
N ARG A 413 9.17 -11.55 2.97
CA ARG A 413 8.39 -11.54 1.72
C ARG A 413 8.05 -10.11 1.34
N CYS A 414 7.61 -9.29 2.30
CA CYS A 414 7.26 -7.89 2.08
C CYS A 414 8.42 -7.06 1.53
N ASN A 415 9.65 -7.32 2.00
CA ASN A 415 10.87 -6.65 1.53
C ASN A 415 11.17 -6.87 0.03
N LEU A 416 10.53 -7.83 -0.63
CA LEU A 416 10.68 -8.04 -2.07
C LEU A 416 9.86 -7.03 -2.89
N GLY A 417 8.86 -6.38 -2.29
CA GLY A 417 7.88 -5.56 -2.99
C GLY A 417 6.77 -6.37 -3.65
N PHE A 418 5.61 -5.75 -3.85
CA PHE A 418 4.39 -6.43 -4.32
C PHE A 418 4.56 -7.17 -5.66
N VAL A 419 5.34 -6.62 -6.60
CA VAL A 419 5.55 -7.22 -7.93
C VAL A 419 6.38 -8.50 -7.89
N ASN A 420 7.28 -8.63 -6.90
CA ASN A 420 8.30 -9.69 -6.87
C ASN A 420 7.93 -10.87 -5.97
N ILE A 421 6.78 -10.81 -5.28
CA ILE A 421 6.23 -11.95 -4.54
C ILE A 421 5.40 -12.86 -5.46
N LYS A 422 5.17 -14.10 -5.02
CA LYS A 422 4.46 -15.11 -5.83
C LYS A 422 3.00 -14.75 -6.01
N GLU A 423 2.37 -15.23 -7.09
CA GLU A 423 0.95 -14.95 -7.34
C GLU A 423 0.02 -15.41 -6.22
N GLU A 424 0.32 -16.55 -5.59
CA GLU A 424 -0.45 -17.05 -4.44
C GLU A 424 -0.37 -16.08 -3.25
N GLU A 425 0.80 -15.46 -3.03
CA GLU A 425 1.02 -14.47 -1.96
C GLU A 425 0.34 -13.14 -2.30
N ARG A 426 0.36 -12.71 -3.57
CA ARG A 426 -0.40 -11.55 -4.04
C ARG A 426 -1.89 -11.76 -3.88
N ALA A 427 -2.40 -12.92 -4.29
CA ALA A 427 -3.81 -13.28 -4.13
C ALA A 427 -4.23 -13.28 -2.65
N LEU A 428 -3.36 -13.78 -1.75
CA LEU A 428 -3.61 -13.72 -0.32
C LEU A 428 -3.69 -12.27 0.20
N LEU A 429 -2.77 -11.39 -0.21
CA LEU A 429 -2.82 -9.97 0.16
C LEU A 429 -4.07 -9.27 -0.37
N ARG A 430 -4.44 -9.50 -1.64
CA ARG A 430 -5.66 -8.93 -2.23
C ARG A 430 -6.91 -9.41 -1.50
N GLY A 431 -7.01 -10.71 -1.25
CA GLY A 431 -8.12 -11.30 -0.50
C GLY A 431 -8.20 -10.78 0.94
N ALA A 432 -7.06 -10.67 1.63
CA ALA A 432 -6.98 -10.10 2.97
C ALA A 432 -7.45 -8.63 2.98
N LEU A 433 -7.04 -7.83 2.00
CA LEU A 433 -7.43 -6.42 1.92
C LEU A 433 -8.93 -6.26 1.66
N VAL A 434 -9.49 -7.01 0.69
CA VAL A 434 -10.94 -7.03 0.42
C VAL A 434 -11.73 -7.50 1.64
N GLY A 435 -11.23 -8.51 2.35
CA GLY A 435 -11.83 -9.00 3.59
C GLY A 435 -11.83 -7.94 4.71
N LYS A 436 -10.77 -7.13 4.81
CA LYS A 436 -10.63 -6.08 5.84
C LYS A 436 -11.56 -4.88 5.64
N VAL A 437 -11.97 -4.59 4.41
CA VAL A 437 -12.91 -3.49 4.13
C VAL A 437 -14.38 -3.92 4.20
N ASN A 438 -14.67 -5.20 4.36
CA ASN A 438 -16.02 -5.70 4.52
C ASN A 438 -16.52 -5.50 5.96
N ALA A 439 -17.48 -4.60 6.15
CA ALA A 439 -18.07 -4.35 7.46
C ALA A 439 -19.26 -5.26 7.79
N ALA A 440 -19.66 -6.20 6.93
CA ALA A 440 -20.77 -7.09 7.21
C ALA A 440 -20.46 -8.03 8.39
N CYS A 441 -21.36 -8.08 9.38
CA CYS A 441 -21.17 -8.82 10.62
C CYS A 441 -22.52 -9.36 11.12
N ALA A 442 -22.64 -10.69 11.25
CA ALA A 442 -23.91 -11.34 11.60
C ALA A 442 -24.43 -10.98 13.01
N ASP A 443 -23.51 -10.76 13.95
CA ASP A 443 -23.84 -10.52 15.37
C ASP A 443 -23.77 -9.04 15.77
N CYS A 444 -23.57 -8.13 14.80
CA CYS A 444 -23.46 -6.70 15.03
C CYS A 444 -24.83 -5.99 14.91
N PRO A 445 -25.05 -4.86 15.62
CA PRO A 445 -26.20 -3.98 15.36
C PRO A 445 -26.28 -3.59 13.87
N ALA A 446 -27.49 -3.55 13.30
CA ALA A 446 -27.73 -3.37 11.87
C ALA A 446 -27.05 -4.37 10.92
N GLY A 447 -26.41 -5.43 11.44
CA GLY A 447 -25.59 -6.34 10.65
C GLY A 447 -24.23 -5.76 10.21
N ILE A 448 -23.77 -4.67 10.84
CA ILE A 448 -22.59 -3.89 10.42
C ILE A 448 -21.63 -3.63 11.58
N ASP A 449 -20.35 -3.97 11.39
CA ASP A 449 -19.25 -3.56 12.24
C ASP A 449 -18.77 -2.15 11.85
N LEU A 450 -19.11 -1.16 12.67
CA LEU A 450 -18.74 0.23 12.42
C LEU A 450 -17.24 0.47 12.49
N SER A 451 -16.50 -0.28 13.33
CA SER A 451 -15.06 -0.12 13.43
C SER A 451 -14.37 -0.50 12.10
N GLN A 452 -14.84 -1.57 11.46
CA GLN A 452 -14.37 -1.96 10.13
C GLN A 452 -14.84 -0.99 9.04
N ALA A 453 -16.06 -0.46 9.15
CA ALA A 453 -16.53 0.57 8.24
C ALA A 453 -15.64 1.82 8.29
N HIS A 454 -15.24 2.28 9.48
CA HIS A 454 -14.29 3.38 9.65
C HIS A 454 -12.92 3.06 9.04
N PHE A 455 -12.35 1.88 9.33
CA PHE A 455 -11.10 1.44 8.71
C PHE A 455 -11.15 1.46 7.17
N SER A 456 -12.29 1.07 6.59
CA SER A 456 -12.45 1.04 5.13
C SER A 456 -12.27 2.42 4.47
N ILE A 457 -12.65 3.51 5.15
CA ILE A 457 -12.54 4.89 4.62
C ILE A 457 -11.08 5.21 4.29
N ARG A 458 -10.15 4.90 5.20
CA ARG A 458 -8.72 5.10 4.97
C ARG A 458 -8.23 4.28 3.79
N VAL A 459 -8.60 2.99 3.70
CA VAL A 459 -8.20 2.13 2.58
C VAL A 459 -8.65 2.70 1.23
N PHE A 460 -9.86 3.26 1.14
CA PHE A 460 -10.33 3.89 -0.10
C PHE A 460 -9.58 5.16 -0.44
N ALA A 461 -9.22 5.99 0.54
CA ALA A 461 -8.36 7.16 0.30
C ALA A 461 -6.97 6.75 -0.21
N GLU A 462 -6.36 5.72 0.38
CA GLU A 462 -5.10 5.14 -0.10
C GLU A 462 -5.23 4.56 -1.52
N GLY A 463 -6.40 4.01 -1.85
CA GLY A 463 -6.72 3.58 -3.21
C GLY A 463 -6.84 4.74 -4.20
N MET A 464 -7.36 5.89 -3.78
CA MET A 464 -7.36 7.10 -4.60
C MET A 464 -5.94 7.58 -4.89
N ILE A 465 -5.06 7.56 -3.89
CA ILE A 465 -3.63 7.87 -4.06
C ILE A 465 -3.00 6.91 -5.09
N GLY A 466 -3.19 5.60 -4.94
CA GLY A 466 -2.67 4.62 -5.92
C GLY A 466 -3.21 4.85 -7.34
N ASN A 467 -4.48 5.26 -7.48
CA ASN A 467 -5.04 5.62 -8.78
C ASN A 467 -4.43 6.91 -9.34
N CYS A 468 -4.14 7.91 -8.50
CA CYS A 468 -3.47 9.15 -8.92
C CYS A 468 -2.04 8.89 -9.40
N GLU A 469 -1.29 8.05 -8.69
CA GLU A 469 0.05 7.60 -9.09
C GLU A 469 0.03 6.96 -10.47
N GLN A 470 -0.92 6.04 -10.68
CA GLN A 470 -1.07 5.37 -11.96
C GLN A 470 -1.46 6.32 -13.09
N VAL A 471 -2.35 7.31 -12.84
CA VAL A 471 -2.66 8.38 -13.82
C VAL A 471 -1.40 9.18 -14.16
N GLY A 472 -0.64 9.58 -13.14
CA GLY A 472 0.62 10.30 -13.30
C GLY A 472 1.58 9.53 -14.20
N ARG A 473 1.73 8.23 -13.95
CA ARG A 473 2.58 7.34 -14.75
C ARG A 473 2.07 7.14 -16.17
N VAL A 474 0.76 6.99 -16.38
CA VAL A 474 0.15 6.87 -17.71
C VAL A 474 0.45 8.12 -18.55
N LEU A 475 0.20 9.31 -18.01
CA LEU A 475 0.45 10.56 -18.71
C LEU A 475 1.94 10.78 -18.99
N ASN A 476 2.80 10.47 -18.01
CA ASN A 476 4.24 10.56 -18.20
C ASN A 476 4.76 9.63 -19.30
N ASN A 477 4.36 8.36 -19.27
CA ASN A 477 4.75 7.38 -20.30
C ASN A 477 4.29 7.79 -21.71
N LEU A 478 3.12 8.43 -21.83
CA LEU A 478 2.55 8.81 -23.13
C LEU A 478 3.06 10.17 -23.66
N THR A 479 3.47 11.08 -22.78
CA THR A 479 3.83 12.46 -23.15
C THR A 479 5.30 12.81 -22.93
N GLY A 480 6.01 12.04 -22.11
CA GLY A 480 7.37 12.35 -21.63
C GLY A 480 7.42 13.50 -20.63
N LYS A 481 6.28 13.98 -20.13
CA LYS A 481 6.17 15.15 -19.23
C LYS A 481 5.49 14.79 -17.91
N THR A 482 5.62 15.64 -16.89
CA THR A 482 4.82 15.54 -15.66
C THR A 482 3.35 15.81 -15.95
N ALA A 483 2.45 15.10 -15.25
CA ALA A 483 1.02 15.13 -15.50
C ALA A 483 0.42 16.55 -15.41
N GLY A 484 0.82 17.33 -14.40
CA GLY A 484 0.40 18.72 -14.21
C GLY A 484 0.83 19.69 -15.31
N SER A 485 1.81 19.32 -16.14
CA SER A 485 2.24 20.15 -17.27
C SER A 485 1.38 19.95 -18.54
N VAL A 486 0.53 18.93 -18.57
CA VAL A 486 -0.29 18.57 -19.75
C VAL A 486 -1.78 18.55 -19.47
N ALA A 487 -2.20 18.49 -18.20
CA ALA A 487 -3.59 18.49 -17.78
C ALA A 487 -3.77 19.32 -16.50
N THR A 488 -4.96 19.91 -16.33
CA THR A 488 -5.27 20.70 -15.13
C THR A 488 -5.50 19.81 -13.91
N TYR A 489 -5.35 20.37 -12.71
CA TYR A 489 -5.65 19.67 -11.45
C TYR A 489 -7.04 18.99 -11.45
N GLU A 490 -8.06 19.68 -11.97
CA GLU A 490 -9.42 19.15 -12.01
C GLU A 490 -9.58 18.04 -13.06
N ASP A 491 -8.94 18.18 -14.23
CA ASP A 491 -8.94 17.13 -15.26
C ASP A 491 -8.21 15.86 -14.76
N LEU A 492 -7.11 16.03 -14.02
CA LEU A 492 -6.35 14.92 -13.44
C LEU A 492 -7.18 14.11 -12.45
N TRP A 493 -7.94 14.76 -11.57
CA TRP A 493 -8.89 14.04 -10.70
C TRP A 493 -9.98 13.31 -11.47
N ARG A 494 -10.49 13.89 -12.57
CA ARG A 494 -11.43 13.18 -13.44
C ARG A 494 -10.80 11.96 -14.11
N PHE A 495 -9.54 12.05 -14.52
CA PHE A 495 -8.79 10.90 -15.03
C PHE A 495 -8.56 9.85 -13.95
N THR A 496 -8.31 10.25 -12.70
CA THR A 496 -8.24 9.34 -11.54
C THR A 496 -9.55 8.59 -11.35
N LEU A 497 -10.69 9.27 -11.47
CA LEU A 497 -12.01 8.63 -11.36
C LEU A 497 -12.29 7.67 -12.54
N VAL A 498 -11.85 7.98 -13.76
CA VAL A 498 -11.88 7.01 -14.87
C VAL A 498 -11.00 5.80 -14.54
N ASN A 499 -9.80 6.04 -14.02
CA ASN A 499 -8.87 4.98 -13.65
C ASN A 499 -9.46 4.07 -12.56
N TYR A 500 -10.04 4.66 -11.52
CA TYR A 500 -10.70 3.97 -10.43
C TYR A 500 -11.87 3.11 -10.91
N ASN A 501 -12.76 3.67 -11.74
CA ASN A 501 -14.00 3.00 -12.13
C ASN A 501 -13.86 2.06 -13.34
N ALA A 502 -13.08 2.45 -14.33
CA ALA A 502 -12.96 1.76 -15.62
C ALA A 502 -11.51 1.44 -16.00
N GLY A 503 -10.53 1.83 -15.19
CA GLY A 503 -9.16 1.35 -15.31
C GLY A 503 -8.14 2.16 -16.08
N PRO A 504 -6.88 1.74 -15.95
CA PRO A 504 -5.76 2.37 -16.64
C PRO A 504 -5.77 2.02 -18.14
N GLY A 505 -6.33 0.87 -18.51
CA GLY A 505 -6.50 0.47 -19.91
C GLY A 505 -7.42 1.44 -20.66
N CYS A 506 -8.63 1.66 -20.13
CA CYS A 506 -9.58 2.62 -20.68
C CYS A 506 -9.00 4.04 -20.77
N LEU A 507 -8.37 4.51 -19.68
CA LEU A 507 -7.76 5.84 -19.64
C LEU A 507 -6.60 5.98 -20.65
N SER A 508 -5.64 5.05 -20.64
CA SER A 508 -4.46 5.13 -21.50
C SER A 508 -4.80 5.09 -22.98
N THR A 509 -5.78 4.27 -23.38
CA THR A 509 -6.28 4.22 -24.76
C THR A 509 -6.93 5.55 -25.16
N ALA A 510 -7.79 6.11 -24.31
CA ALA A 510 -8.45 7.39 -24.57
C ALA A 510 -7.46 8.56 -24.67
N VAL A 511 -6.48 8.64 -23.74
CA VAL A 511 -5.41 9.65 -23.77
C VAL A 511 -4.58 9.51 -25.04
N ARG A 512 -4.13 8.28 -25.38
CA ARG A 512 -3.36 8.03 -26.60
C ARG A 512 -4.12 8.50 -27.85
N LYS A 513 -5.43 8.25 -27.89
CA LYS A 513 -6.28 8.69 -29.00
C LYS A 513 -6.40 10.21 -29.06
N ALA A 514 -6.64 10.90 -27.93
CA ALA A 514 -6.69 12.36 -27.87
C ALA A 514 -5.36 12.99 -28.35
N LEU A 515 -4.22 12.45 -27.92
CA LEU A 515 -2.90 12.87 -28.38
C LEU A 515 -2.70 12.64 -29.88
N SER A 516 -3.15 11.50 -30.42
CA SER A 516 -3.05 11.22 -31.86
C SER A 516 -3.89 12.17 -32.72
N LEU A 517 -4.92 12.80 -32.13
CA LEU A 517 -5.76 13.81 -32.76
C LEU A 517 -5.24 15.24 -32.54
N GLY A 518 -4.10 15.41 -31.85
CA GLY A 518 -3.53 16.73 -31.52
C GLY A 518 -4.38 17.53 -30.52
N GLN A 519 -5.23 16.85 -29.74
CA GLN A 519 -6.12 17.51 -28.79
C GLN A 519 -5.41 17.74 -27.44
N PRO A 520 -5.68 18.88 -26.76
CA PRO A 520 -5.22 19.06 -25.38
C PRO A 520 -5.90 18.04 -24.45
N LEU A 521 -5.20 17.61 -23.40
CA LEU A 521 -5.67 16.60 -22.45
C LEU A 521 -6.65 17.17 -21.42
N THR A 522 -7.78 17.67 -21.91
CA THR A 522 -8.91 18.10 -21.08
C THR A 522 -9.89 16.95 -20.87
N TRP A 523 -10.73 17.02 -19.82
CA TRP A 523 -11.79 16.05 -19.59
C TRP A 523 -12.69 15.87 -20.81
N GLN A 524 -13.09 16.95 -21.47
CA GLN A 524 -13.97 16.92 -22.64
C GLN A 524 -13.34 16.11 -23.79
N ASN A 525 -12.06 16.31 -24.06
CA ASN A 525 -11.38 15.64 -25.17
C ASN A 525 -11.11 14.17 -24.85
N VAL A 526 -10.61 13.86 -23.65
CA VAL A 526 -10.28 12.48 -23.26
C VAL A 526 -11.54 11.64 -23.10
N SER A 527 -12.59 12.15 -22.45
CA SER A 527 -13.87 11.42 -22.29
C SER A 527 -14.53 11.09 -23.64
N ALA A 528 -14.40 11.97 -24.64
CA ALA A 528 -14.90 11.72 -26.00
C ALA A 528 -14.16 10.58 -26.72
N GLN A 529 -12.98 10.17 -26.24
CA GLN A 529 -12.21 9.06 -26.80
C GLN A 529 -12.33 7.75 -26.01
N LEU A 530 -13.18 7.69 -24.98
CA LEU A 530 -13.43 6.45 -24.26
C LEU A 530 -14.13 5.43 -25.16
N GLU A 531 -13.56 4.23 -25.25
CA GLU A 531 -14.13 3.11 -25.99
C GLU A 531 -15.52 2.74 -25.44
N PRO A 532 -16.41 2.13 -26.24
CA PRO A 532 -17.78 1.82 -25.81
C PRO A 532 -17.90 1.09 -24.47
N ALA A 533 -17.00 0.15 -24.18
CA ALA A 533 -16.97 -0.58 -22.91
C ALA A 533 -16.61 0.30 -21.69
N CYS A 534 -15.95 1.44 -21.91
CA CYS A 534 -15.46 2.35 -20.89
C CYS A 534 -16.38 3.57 -20.69
N GLN A 535 -17.39 3.77 -21.56
CA GLN A 535 -18.23 4.98 -21.54
C GLN A 535 -19.09 5.11 -20.28
N GLY A 536 -19.32 4.01 -19.55
CA GLY A 536 -19.96 4.04 -18.23
C GLY A 536 -19.24 4.97 -17.23
N ALA A 537 -17.91 5.11 -17.36
CA ALA A 537 -17.10 5.99 -16.52
C ALA A 537 -17.48 7.47 -16.68
N ILE A 538 -18.00 7.90 -17.84
CA ILE A 538 -18.38 9.29 -18.06
C ILE A 538 -19.50 9.69 -17.11
N LYS A 539 -20.55 8.87 -17.03
CA LYS A 539 -21.66 9.11 -16.10
C LYS A 539 -21.15 9.08 -14.66
N TYR A 540 -20.32 8.10 -14.32
CA TYR A 540 -19.73 7.97 -12.98
C TYR A 540 -18.96 9.24 -12.56
N VAL A 541 -18.05 9.73 -13.40
CA VAL A 541 -17.27 10.95 -13.16
C VAL A 541 -18.19 12.17 -13.02
N ASN A 542 -19.22 12.28 -13.87
CA ASN A 542 -20.16 13.39 -13.81
C ASN A 542 -21.02 13.35 -12.53
N ASP A 543 -21.43 12.17 -12.06
CA ASP A 543 -22.20 12.02 -10.82
C ASP A 543 -21.37 12.44 -9.59
N ILE A 544 -20.07 12.12 -9.57
CA ILE A 544 -19.15 12.48 -8.48
C ILE A 544 -18.73 13.94 -8.53
N SER A 545 -18.46 14.48 -9.72
CA SER A 545 -18.04 15.87 -9.88
C SER A 545 -19.22 16.86 -9.93
N GLY A 546 -20.45 16.36 -10.00
CA GLY A 546 -21.68 17.14 -9.93
C GLY A 546 -22.09 17.48 -8.50
N LYS A 547 -22.84 18.60 -8.32
CA LYS A 547 -23.46 18.95 -7.04
C LYS A 547 -24.69 18.06 -6.79
N LEU A 548 -24.48 16.91 -6.14
CA LEU A 548 -25.44 16.01 -5.47
C LEU A 548 -26.73 15.63 -6.23
N SER A 549 -26.93 14.35 -6.54
CA SER A 549 -28.23 13.85 -7.03
C SER A 549 -28.44 12.38 -6.70
N GLY A 550 -29.06 12.04 -5.55
CA GLY A 550 -29.80 10.78 -5.32
C GLY A 550 -29.30 9.54 -6.07
N VAL A 551 -28.01 9.22 -5.95
CA VAL A 551 -27.37 8.36 -6.95
C VAL A 551 -27.58 6.90 -6.58
N GLN A 552 -28.20 6.12 -7.46
CA GLN A 552 -28.22 4.65 -7.35
C GLN A 552 -26.78 4.12 -7.35
N PRO A 553 -26.40 2.99 -6.74
CA PRO A 553 -25.01 2.55 -6.79
C PRO A 553 -24.65 2.08 -8.21
N THR A 554 -23.42 2.33 -8.67
CA THR A 554 -22.94 1.72 -9.93
C THR A 554 -22.20 0.43 -9.59
N PRO A 555 -22.53 -0.72 -10.20
CA PRO A 555 -21.60 -1.83 -10.22
C PRO A 555 -20.31 -1.39 -10.94
N THR A 556 -19.14 -1.69 -10.38
CA THR A 556 -17.86 -1.34 -11.01
C THR A 556 -17.79 -1.93 -12.43
N SER A 557 -17.43 -1.12 -13.44
CA SER A 557 -17.64 -1.40 -14.88
C SER A 557 -16.82 -2.58 -15.46
N TRP A 558 -16.08 -3.28 -14.62
CA TRP A 558 -15.23 -4.40 -15.02
C TRP A 558 -15.90 -5.76 -14.95
N VAL A 559 -17.14 -5.81 -14.50
CA VAL A 559 -17.98 -7.00 -14.60
C VAL A 559 -18.50 -7.07 -16.03
N TYR A 560 -17.72 -7.70 -16.92
CA TYR A 560 -18.31 -8.33 -18.10
C TYR A 560 -19.29 -9.38 -17.57
N PRO A 561 -20.61 -9.35 -17.90
CA PRO A 561 -21.52 -10.42 -17.55
C PRO A 561 -21.20 -11.64 -18.45
N GLY A 562 -20.08 -12.28 -18.16
CA GLY A 562 -19.58 -13.46 -18.83
C GLY A 562 -19.82 -14.68 -17.97
N GLN A 563 -20.87 -15.42 -18.32
CA GLN A 563 -21.33 -16.71 -17.80
C GLN A 563 -22.02 -16.71 -16.42
N PRO A 564 -23.28 -17.19 -16.34
CA PRO A 564 -23.85 -17.55 -15.05
C PRO A 564 -22.95 -18.61 -14.39
N PRO A 565 -22.85 -18.62 -13.05
CA PRO A 565 -22.10 -19.64 -12.34
C PRO A 565 -22.59 -21.03 -12.79
N PRO A 566 -21.71 -22.05 -12.91
CA PRO A 566 -22.17 -23.41 -13.13
C PRO A 566 -23.20 -23.72 -12.04
N GLN A 567 -24.42 -24.03 -12.45
CA GLN A 567 -25.45 -24.50 -11.52
C GLN A 567 -24.83 -25.66 -10.76
N ALA A 568 -24.84 -25.58 -9.43
CA ALA A 568 -24.46 -26.71 -8.60
C ALA A 568 -25.29 -27.90 -9.06
N THR A 569 -24.62 -28.90 -9.62
CA THR A 569 -25.27 -30.15 -10.01
C THR A 569 -25.78 -30.77 -8.73
N VAL A 570 -27.08 -30.61 -8.47
CA VAL A 570 -27.75 -31.38 -7.43
C VAL A 570 -27.55 -32.83 -7.83
N VAL A 571 -26.76 -33.56 -7.05
CA VAL A 571 -26.67 -35.01 -7.16
C VAL A 571 -28.04 -35.54 -6.75
N THR A 572 -28.92 -35.73 -7.73
CA THR A 572 -30.17 -36.46 -7.55
C THR A 572 -29.80 -37.90 -7.20
N LEU A 573 -30.03 -38.29 -5.94
CA LEU A 573 -30.08 -39.68 -5.55
C LEU A 573 -31.16 -40.39 -6.40
N PRO A 574 -30.91 -41.62 -6.88
CA PRO A 574 -31.88 -42.35 -7.68
C PRO A 574 -33.18 -42.58 -6.89
N PRO A 575 -34.36 -42.54 -7.54
CA PRO A 575 -35.65 -42.68 -6.89
C PRO A 575 -35.80 -44.10 -6.34
N GLY A 576 -35.94 -44.24 -5.01
CA GLY A 576 -36.22 -45.56 -4.43
C GLY A 576 -36.09 -45.73 -2.91
N VAL A 577 -35.62 -44.74 -2.14
CA VAL A 577 -35.49 -44.91 -0.67
C VAL A 577 -36.45 -43.97 0.05
N THR A 578 -37.54 -44.54 0.57
CA THR A 578 -38.52 -43.85 1.42
C THR A 578 -37.99 -43.79 2.86
N PRO A 579 -37.88 -42.62 3.50
CA PRO A 579 -37.59 -42.54 4.93
C PRO A 579 -38.83 -42.98 5.74
N VAL A 580 -38.65 -43.98 6.60
CA VAL A 580 -39.67 -44.43 7.57
C VAL A 580 -39.90 -43.33 8.61
N ARG A 581 -41.15 -42.90 8.79
CA ARG A 581 -41.55 -41.97 9.86
C ARG A 581 -41.48 -42.67 11.21
N GLN A 582 -40.78 -42.06 12.17
CA GLN A 582 -40.84 -42.42 13.58
C GLN A 582 -41.93 -41.58 14.27
N PRO A 583 -42.84 -42.16 15.09
CA PRO A 583 -43.95 -41.41 15.69
C PRO A 583 -43.52 -40.51 16.85
N THR A 584 -44.07 -39.30 16.87
CA THR A 584 -43.97 -38.31 17.96
C THR A 584 -44.88 -38.74 19.13
N LEU A 585 -44.36 -38.73 20.36
CA LEU A 585 -45.14 -38.97 21.58
C LEU A 585 -45.78 -37.66 22.11
N PRO A 586 -46.99 -37.72 22.71
CA PRO A 586 -47.73 -36.54 23.20
C PRO A 586 -47.28 -36.09 24.62
N PRO A 587 -47.60 -34.84 25.02
CA PRO A 587 -47.09 -34.22 26.24
C PRO A 587 -47.87 -34.65 27.49
N GLY A 588 -47.18 -34.90 28.60
CA GLY A 588 -47.81 -35.24 29.88
C GLY A 588 -46.96 -34.98 31.12
N ALA A 589 -47.48 -34.10 31.97
CA ALA A 589 -47.35 -33.95 33.42
C ALA A 589 -46.00 -33.56 34.07
N THR A 590 -46.05 -32.37 34.68
CA THR A 590 -45.14 -31.83 35.72
C THR A 590 -45.26 -32.61 37.04
N PRO A 591 -44.14 -32.83 37.76
CA PRO A 591 -44.16 -32.88 39.22
C PRO A 591 -43.20 -31.89 39.90
N GLN A 592 -43.60 -31.50 41.11
CA GLN A 592 -43.04 -30.51 42.04
C GLN A 592 -41.59 -30.75 42.55
N PRO A 593 -40.96 -29.73 43.20
CA PRO A 593 -39.55 -29.70 43.53
C PRO A 593 -39.21 -30.37 44.87
N GLY A 594 -38.01 -30.97 44.95
CA GLY A 594 -37.46 -31.55 46.18
C GLY A 594 -35.93 -31.49 46.23
N GLU A 595 -35.46 -30.66 47.16
CA GLU A 595 -34.22 -30.68 47.95
C GLU A 595 -32.81 -30.65 47.31
N THR A 596 -32.03 -29.70 47.83
CA THR A 596 -30.63 -29.40 47.55
C THR A 596 -29.74 -30.03 48.64
N GLN A 597 -28.58 -30.61 48.28
CA GLN A 597 -27.30 -30.47 49.01
C GLN A 597 -26.07 -30.91 48.13
N PRO A 598 -24.84 -30.42 48.39
CA PRO A 598 -23.67 -30.35 47.45
C PRO A 598 -22.52 -31.35 47.82
N PRO A 599 -21.23 -31.24 47.41
CA PRO A 599 -20.50 -30.88 46.15
C PRO A 599 -19.38 -31.90 45.74
N GLY A 600 -18.71 -31.74 44.57
CA GLY A 600 -17.28 -32.16 44.39
C GLY A 600 -16.76 -32.64 43.01
N TYR A 601 -15.94 -31.80 42.33
CA TYR A 601 -14.77 -32.03 41.39
C TYR A 601 -14.77 -33.12 40.27
N PRO A 602 -13.84 -33.14 39.26
CA PRO A 602 -13.08 -32.12 38.47
C PRO A 602 -13.24 -32.31 36.91
N PRO A 603 -12.63 -31.49 36.00
CA PRO A 603 -12.88 -31.57 34.55
C PRO A 603 -11.99 -32.58 33.76
N PRO A 604 -12.44 -33.08 32.58
CA PRO A 604 -11.79 -34.18 31.85
C PRO A 604 -10.80 -33.74 30.74
N GLN A 605 -9.81 -34.61 30.45
CA GLN A 605 -8.82 -34.48 29.37
C GLN A 605 -9.34 -34.99 28.00
N PRO A 606 -8.80 -34.50 26.86
CA PRO A 606 -9.18 -34.92 25.51
C PRO A 606 -8.27 -36.00 24.89
N GLN A 607 -8.85 -36.81 23.99
CA GLN A 607 -8.23 -37.92 23.26
C GLN A 607 -8.29 -37.65 21.73
N PRO A 608 -7.27 -38.00 20.91
CA PRO A 608 -7.23 -37.65 19.48
C PRO A 608 -7.72 -38.77 18.54
N THR A 609 -8.33 -38.36 17.42
CA THR A 609 -8.76 -39.22 16.29
C THR A 609 -7.90 -39.01 15.04
N SER A 610 -7.60 -40.11 14.35
CA SER A 610 -6.85 -40.27 13.11
C SER A 610 -7.66 -39.96 11.84
N GLY A 611 -7.01 -39.41 10.80
CA GLY A 611 -7.57 -39.27 9.45
C GLY A 611 -6.50 -39.39 8.35
N GLU A 612 -6.84 -40.18 7.32
CA GLU A 612 -6.01 -40.60 6.18
C GLU A 612 -5.75 -39.49 5.14
N GLY A 613 -4.64 -39.62 4.41
CA GLY A 613 -4.13 -38.63 3.45
C GLY A 613 -4.50 -38.86 1.98
N TYR A 614 -4.30 -37.80 1.18
CA TYR A 614 -4.40 -37.76 -0.30
C TYR A 614 -3.16 -37.05 -0.91
N PRO A 615 -2.87 -37.22 -2.22
CA PRO A 615 -1.50 -37.30 -2.76
C PRO A 615 -0.90 -35.98 -3.28
N TYR A 616 0.44 -35.94 -3.34
CA TYR A 616 1.28 -34.86 -3.85
C TYR A 616 1.32 -34.79 -5.40
N PRO A 617 1.39 -33.58 -6.01
CA PRO A 617 1.73 -33.39 -7.41
C PRO A 617 3.25 -33.33 -7.67
N VAL A 618 3.62 -33.77 -8.86
CA VAL A 618 4.98 -33.93 -9.42
C VAL A 618 5.65 -32.57 -9.67
N GLN A 619 6.90 -32.41 -9.22
CA GLN A 619 7.76 -31.25 -9.51
C GLN A 619 8.23 -31.22 -10.98
N PRO A 620 8.17 -30.07 -11.69
CA PRO A 620 8.91 -29.87 -12.92
C PRO A 620 10.37 -29.46 -12.65
N THR A 621 11.28 -30.04 -13.44
CA THR A 621 12.74 -29.87 -13.42
C THR A 621 13.18 -28.41 -13.71
N PRO A 622 14.14 -27.84 -12.95
CA PRO A 622 14.64 -26.49 -13.20
C PRO A 622 15.57 -26.43 -14.42
N THR A 623 15.24 -25.57 -15.38
CA THR A 623 16.17 -25.12 -16.42
C THR A 623 16.86 -23.85 -15.95
N PHE A 624 18.20 -23.87 -15.90
CA PHE A 624 19.02 -22.71 -15.61
C PHE A 624 18.96 -21.72 -16.78
N TYR A 625 18.52 -20.49 -16.51
CA TYR A 625 18.72 -19.35 -17.39
C TYR A 625 19.55 -18.30 -16.64
N ASN A 626 20.66 -17.92 -17.24
CA ASN A 626 21.66 -16.97 -16.76
C ASN A 626 21.31 -15.57 -17.31
N PRO A 627 21.10 -14.54 -16.47
CA PRO A 627 20.93 -13.17 -16.97
C PRO A 627 22.14 -12.29 -16.63
N TYR A 628 22.89 -11.91 -17.66
CA TYR A 628 23.38 -10.55 -17.99
C TYR A 628 24.04 -10.64 -19.39
N PRO A 629 24.06 -9.57 -20.20
CA PRO A 629 23.71 -8.18 -19.90
C PRO A 629 22.25 -7.81 -20.13
#